data_AF-A0A519W0P9-F1
#
_entry.id   AF-A0A519W0P9-F1
#
_cell.length_a   1.000
_cell.length_b   1.000
_cell.length_c   1.000
_cell.angle_alpha   90.00
_cell.angle_beta   90.00
_cell.angle_gamma   90.00
#
_symmetry.space_group_name_H-M   'P 1'
#
loop_
_entity.id
_entity.type
_entity.pdbx_description
1 polymer ?
#
loop_
_entity_poly.entity_id
_entity_poly.type
_entity_poly.pdbx_seq_one_letter_code
_entity_poly.pdbx_strand_id
1 'polypeptide(L)'
;MEVIKKNFDFVDTIRCLSMMGIVFEHTEVFGAPNYASFYTSFAQASLMQFCKFVTIAFFLIAGFLINHKFVEYTAGQYLKNRFKSTIGPWAFWVNMFIVLELLGLFYFCFVLYNGERTMPVPFLEYLGERYYHVLFETSFWFIPNFLICIAILLLFKR
;
A
#
# COMPACT_ATOMS: atom_id res chain seq x y z
N MET A 1 30.79 23.92 7.31
CA MET A 1 30.89 22.44 7.31
C MET A 1 29.95 21.93 6.25
N GLU A 2 30.47 21.44 5.13
CA GLU A 2 29.65 20.68 4.17
C GLU A 2 29.19 19.40 4.85
N VAL A 3 27.88 19.28 5.06
CA VAL A 3 27.27 18.03 5.48
C VAL A 3 27.40 17.08 4.28
N ILE A 4 28.38 16.18 4.33
CA ILE A 4 28.52 15.11 3.34
C ILE A 4 27.23 14.27 3.42
N LYS A 5 26.32 14.51 2.48
CA LYS A 5 25.06 13.79 2.38
C LYS A 5 25.39 12.37 1.95
N LYS A 6 25.38 11.43 2.90
CA LYS A 6 25.57 10.00 2.60
C LYS A 6 24.54 9.58 1.56
N ASN A 7 25.04 9.08 0.44
CA ASN A 7 24.20 8.68 -0.66
C ASN A 7 23.81 7.21 -0.50
N PHE A 8 22.51 6.94 -0.47
CA PHE A 8 21.94 5.61 -0.21
C PHE A 8 21.27 5.04 -1.47
N ASP A 9 21.75 5.39 -2.66
CA ASP A 9 21.15 5.03 -3.95
C ASP A 9 20.85 3.53 -4.08
N PHE A 10 21.75 2.66 -3.62
CA PHE A 10 21.52 1.21 -3.60
C PHE A 10 20.33 0.83 -2.71
N VAL A 11 20.28 1.38 -1.50
CA VAL A 11 19.22 1.11 -0.52
C VAL A 11 17.88 1.65 -1.02
N ASP A 12 17.90 2.80 -1.67
CA ASP A 12 16.73 3.46 -2.26
C ASP A 12 16.19 2.63 -3.44
N THR A 13 17.07 2.06 -4.25
CA THR A 13 16.72 1.16 -5.36
C THR A 13 16.06 -0.12 -4.85
N ILE A 14 16.65 -0.79 -3.86
CA ILE A 14 16.05 -2.01 -3.30
C ILE A 14 14.71 -1.70 -2.66
N ARG A 15 14.61 -0.59 -1.91
CA ARG A 15 13.34 -0.16 -1.31
C ARG A 15 12.27 0.13 -2.37
N CYS A 16 12.64 0.74 -3.50
CA CYS A 16 11.73 0.96 -4.63
C CYS A 16 11.23 -0.36 -5.20
N LEU A 17 12.15 -1.29 -5.51
CA LEU A 17 11.81 -2.63 -5.97
C LEU A 17 10.92 -3.36 -4.96
N SER A 18 11.18 -3.16 -3.66
CA SER A 18 10.37 -3.80 -2.64
C SER A 18 8.96 -3.24 -2.54
N MET A 19 8.78 -1.91 -2.68
CA MET A 19 7.43 -1.35 -2.76
C MET A 19 6.66 -1.90 -3.97
N MET A 20 7.32 -2.08 -5.12
CA MET A 20 6.67 -2.69 -6.29
C MET A 20 6.23 -4.13 -6.01
N GLY A 21 7.10 -4.95 -5.40
CA GLY A 21 6.77 -6.33 -5.05
C GLY A 21 5.64 -6.46 -4.03
N ILE A 22 5.60 -5.57 -3.03
CA ILE A 22 4.52 -5.52 -2.05
C ILE A 22 3.18 -5.14 -2.72
N VAL A 23 3.18 -4.12 -3.57
CA VAL A 23 1.97 -3.74 -4.32
C VAL A 23 1.51 -4.92 -5.18
N PHE A 24 2.44 -5.57 -5.88
CA PHE A 24 2.16 -6.74 -6.69
C PHE A 24 1.55 -7.91 -5.90
N GLU A 25 2.02 -8.16 -4.67
CA GLU A 25 1.44 -9.16 -3.76
C GLU A 25 -0.04 -8.89 -3.47
N HIS A 26 -0.41 -7.61 -3.35
CA HIS A 26 -1.74 -7.18 -2.99
C HIS A 26 -2.67 -6.87 -4.17
N THR A 27 -2.22 -6.98 -5.41
CA THR A 27 -3.05 -6.69 -6.61
C THR A 27 -3.81 -7.92 -7.14
N GLU A 28 -4.02 -8.96 -6.32
CA GLU A 28 -4.70 -10.22 -6.69
C GLU A 28 -4.26 -10.81 -8.05
N VAL A 29 -3.01 -10.57 -8.48
CA VAL A 29 -2.55 -10.91 -9.84
C VAL A 29 -2.71 -12.41 -10.15
N PHE A 30 -2.68 -13.25 -9.11
CA PHE A 30 -2.82 -14.69 -9.24
C PHE A 30 -4.23 -15.23 -8.98
N GLY A 31 -5.20 -14.38 -8.61
CA GLY A 31 -6.58 -14.76 -8.33
C GLY A 31 -6.73 -16.00 -7.44
N ALA A 32 -7.75 -16.81 -7.71
CA ALA A 32 -7.90 -18.12 -7.09
C ALA A 32 -6.78 -19.07 -7.57
N PRO A 33 -6.16 -19.86 -6.68
CA PRO A 33 -5.04 -20.69 -7.05
C PRO A 33 -5.44 -21.75 -8.08
N ASN A 34 -4.79 -21.70 -9.23
CA ASN A 34 -5.06 -22.61 -10.35
C ASN A 34 -4.01 -23.72 -10.39
N TYR A 35 -4.23 -24.74 -9.56
CA TYR A 35 -3.34 -25.91 -9.42
C TYR A 35 -3.53 -26.94 -10.54
N ALA A 36 -3.73 -26.50 -11.78
CA ALA A 36 -3.99 -27.39 -12.91
C ALA A 36 -2.77 -28.24 -13.34
N SER A 37 -1.55 -27.75 -13.11
CA SER A 37 -0.32 -28.45 -13.49
C SER A 37 0.78 -28.21 -12.46
N PHE A 38 1.70 -29.16 -12.33
CA PHE A 38 2.86 -29.03 -11.46
C PHE A 38 3.69 -27.77 -11.81
N TYR A 39 3.91 -27.52 -13.11
CA TYR A 39 4.71 -26.37 -13.55
C TYR A 39 4.03 -25.03 -13.24
N THR A 40 2.71 -24.94 -13.42
CA THR A 40 1.96 -23.71 -13.12
C THR A 40 1.90 -23.47 -11.61
N SER A 41 1.68 -24.54 -10.83
CA SER A 41 1.68 -24.50 -9.36
C SER A 41 3.05 -24.11 -8.80
N PHE A 42 4.13 -24.65 -9.36
CA PHE A 42 5.50 -24.33 -8.96
C PHE A 42 5.86 -22.87 -9.28
N ALA A 43 5.49 -22.38 -10.47
CA ALA A 43 5.70 -20.99 -10.85
C ALA A 43 4.92 -20.03 -9.94
N GLN A 44 3.63 -20.32 -9.70
CA GLN A 44 2.78 -19.52 -8.82
C GLN A 44 3.30 -19.51 -7.38
N ALA A 45 3.67 -20.67 -6.83
CA ALA A 45 4.23 -20.77 -5.49
C ALA A 45 5.56 -20.02 -5.38
N SER A 46 6.45 -20.18 -6.35
CA SER A 46 7.75 -19.50 -6.36
C SER A 46 7.59 -17.98 -6.35
N LEU A 47 6.65 -17.46 -7.13
CA LEU A 47 6.41 -16.03 -7.22
C LEU A 47 5.72 -15.48 -5.96
N MET A 48 4.75 -16.21 -5.38
CA MET A 48 4.16 -15.84 -4.09
C MET A 48 5.21 -15.80 -2.97
N GLN A 49 6.12 -16.78 -2.93
CA GLN A 49 7.20 -16.79 -1.94
C GLN A 49 8.20 -15.65 -2.18
N PHE A 50 8.56 -15.38 -3.44
CA PHE A 50 9.41 -14.25 -3.79
C PHE A 50 8.83 -12.93 -3.28
N CYS A 51 7.54 -12.68 -3.47
CA CYS A 51 6.88 -11.46 -2.98
C CYS A 51 6.98 -11.33 -1.45
N LYS A 52 6.78 -12.43 -0.70
CA LYS A 52 6.95 -12.43 0.76
C LYS A 52 8.38 -12.07 1.19
N PHE A 53 9.40 -12.58 0.50
CA PHE A 53 10.79 -12.22 0.78
C PHE A 53 11.06 -10.74 0.51
N VAL A 54 10.46 -10.18 -0.55
CA VAL A 54 10.57 -8.77 -0.89
C VAL A 54 9.97 -7.89 0.22
N THR A 55 8.86 -8.29 0.82
CA THR A 55 8.24 -7.62 1.98
C THR A 55 9.16 -7.62 3.20
N ILE A 56 9.85 -8.74 3.48
CA ILE A 56 10.84 -8.82 4.57
C ILE A 56 12.03 -7.88 4.30
N ALA A 57 12.56 -7.87 3.07
CA ALA A 57 13.67 -7.01 2.67
C ALA A 57 13.32 -5.52 2.84
N PHE A 58 12.09 -5.12 2.50
CA PHE A 58 11.58 -3.76 2.73
C PHE A 58 11.67 -3.34 4.19
N PHE A 59 11.16 -4.17 5.11
CA PHE A 59 11.17 -3.85 6.53
C PHE A 59 12.58 -3.83 7.12
N LEU A 60 13.47 -4.73 6.69
CA LEU A 60 14.87 -4.77 7.13
C LEU A 60 15.62 -3.49 6.73
N ILE A 61 15.48 -3.08 5.46
CA ILE A 61 16.09 -1.86 4.94
C ILE A 61 15.49 -0.61 5.60
N ALA A 62 14.17 -0.58 5.79
CA ALA A 62 13.52 0.51 6.51
C ALA A 62 14.08 0.64 7.93
N GLY A 63 14.26 -0.46 8.65
CA GLY A 63 14.88 -0.49 9.98
C GLY A 63 16.30 0.08 9.99
N PHE A 64 17.14 -0.32 9.03
CA PHE A 64 18.50 0.20 8.88
C PHE A 64 18.53 1.72 8.66
N LEU A 65 17.71 2.24 7.73
CA LEU A 65 17.60 3.68 7.43
C LEU A 65 17.06 4.48 8.62
N ILE A 66 16.08 3.91 9.33
CA ILE A 66 15.47 4.50 10.51
C ILE A 66 16.53 4.69 11.61
N ASN A 67 17.37 3.69 11.86
CA ASN A 67 18.45 3.79 12.84
C ASN A 67 19.42 4.95 12.52
N HIS A 68 19.80 5.11 11.25
CA HIS A 68 20.63 6.24 10.82
C HIS A 68 19.93 7.60 11.03
N LYS A 69 18.64 7.69 10.72
CA LYS A 69 17.84 8.92 10.87
C LYS A 69 17.66 9.35 12.32
N PHE A 70 17.76 8.43 13.29
CA PHE A 70 17.68 8.78 14.71
C PHE A 70 18.90 9.47 15.28
N VAL A 71 20.01 9.50 14.54
CA VAL A 71 21.15 10.36 14.89
C VAL A 71 20.79 11.84 14.71
N GLU A 72 19.83 12.15 13.83
CA GLU A 72 19.44 13.52 13.47
C GLU A 72 18.09 13.97 14.07
N TYR A 73 17.15 13.04 14.30
CA TYR A 73 15.79 13.37 14.74
C TYR A 73 15.31 12.50 15.91
N THR A 74 14.44 13.07 16.75
CA THR A 74 13.71 12.30 17.77
C THR A 74 12.69 11.36 17.12
N ALA A 75 12.34 10.28 17.83
CA ALA A 75 11.36 9.28 17.38
C ALA A 75 10.01 9.90 16.96
N GLY A 76 9.48 10.83 17.77
CA GLY A 76 8.21 11.51 17.47
C GLY A 76 8.30 12.43 16.26
N GLN A 77 9.42 13.15 16.09
CA GLN A 77 9.62 14.03 14.93
C GLN A 77 9.75 13.24 13.63
N TYR A 78 10.41 12.06 13.69
CA TYR A 78 10.45 11.12 12.57
C TYR A 78 9.04 10.65 12.17
N LEU A 79 8.22 10.22 13.13
CA LEU A 79 6.85 9.75 12.85
C LEU A 79 5.97 10.87 12.27
N LYS A 80 6.04 12.08 12.82
CA LYS A 80 5.28 13.24 12.32
C LYS A 80 5.64 13.57 10.87
N ASN A 81 6.93 13.58 10.55
CA ASN A 81 7.39 13.83 9.19
C ASN A 81 6.91 12.74 8.22
N ARG A 82 6.96 11.48 8.65
CA ARG A 82 6.49 10.35 7.84
C ARG A 82 4.98 10.43 7.59
N PHE A 83 4.20 10.65 8.64
CA PHE A 83 2.75 10.84 8.56
C PHE A 83 2.39 11.94 7.55
N LYS A 84 3.02 13.12 7.66
CA LYS A 84 2.80 14.24 6.74
C LYS A 84 3.18 13.91 5.29
N SER A 85 4.33 13.23 5.09
CA SER A 85 4.81 12.90 3.74
C SER A 85 4.05 11.77 3.06
N THR A 86 3.49 10.83 3.84
CA THR A 86 2.93 9.58 3.31
C THR A 86 1.40 9.63 3.24
N ILE A 87 0.71 10.16 4.26
CA ILE A 87 -0.75 10.17 4.29
C ILE A 87 -1.35 11.17 3.30
N GLY A 88 -0.72 12.33 3.09
CA GLY A 88 -1.24 13.33 2.15
C GLY A 88 -1.43 12.75 0.75
N PRO A 89 -0.36 12.24 0.10
CA PRO A 89 -0.47 11.59 -1.21
C PRO A 89 -1.37 10.35 -1.17
N TRP A 90 -1.28 9.51 -0.14
CA TRP A 90 -2.10 8.29 -0.03
C TRP A 90 -3.60 8.61 0.01
N ALA A 91 -4.02 9.53 0.89
CA ALA A 91 -5.41 9.92 1.02
C ALA A 91 -5.92 10.54 -0.28
N PHE A 92 -5.10 11.33 -0.98
CA PHE A 92 -5.45 11.84 -2.30
C PHE A 92 -5.77 10.70 -3.28
N TRP A 93 -4.91 9.68 -3.38
CA TRP A 93 -5.13 8.56 -4.30
C TRP A 93 -6.32 7.68 -3.91
N VAL A 94 -6.55 7.44 -2.62
CA VAL A 94 -7.75 6.71 -2.14
C VAL A 94 -9.03 7.44 -2.55
N ASN A 95 -9.10 8.76 -2.32
CA ASN A 95 -10.27 9.54 -2.71
C ASN A 95 -10.44 9.60 -4.23
N MET A 96 -9.33 9.72 -4.98
CA MET A 96 -9.37 9.72 -6.44
C MET A 96 -9.91 8.38 -6.97
N PHE A 97 -9.46 7.26 -6.42
CA PHE A 97 -9.96 5.92 -6.78
C PHE A 97 -11.47 5.79 -6.54
N ILE A 98 -11.96 6.22 -5.38
CA ILE A 98 -13.39 6.19 -5.05
C ILE A 98 -14.20 7.10 -6.00
N VAL A 99 -13.68 8.28 -6.34
CA VAL A 99 -14.33 9.17 -7.33
C VAL A 99 -14.41 8.48 -8.69
N LEU A 100 -13.36 7.79 -9.14
CA LEU A 100 -13.41 7.03 -10.39
C LEU A 100 -14.43 5.89 -10.36
N GLU A 101 -14.54 5.14 -9.26
CA GLU A 101 -15.59 4.11 -9.11
C GLU A 101 -16.99 4.71 -9.18
N LEU A 102 -17.22 5.84 -8.51
CA LEU A 102 -18.51 6.54 -8.53
C LEU A 102 -18.85 7.07 -9.93
N LEU A 103 -17.88 7.62 -10.65
CA LEU A 103 -18.05 8.03 -12.05
C LEU A 103 -18.38 6.83 -12.95
N GLY A 104 -17.72 5.69 -12.72
CA GLY A 104 -18.03 4.43 -13.39
C GLY A 104 -19.46 3.98 -13.13
N LEU A 105 -19.89 3.96 -11.86
CA LEU A 105 -21.25 3.61 -11.46
C LEU A 105 -22.30 4.54 -12.10
N PHE A 106 -22.02 5.85 -12.11
CA PHE A 106 -22.88 6.84 -12.76
C PHE A 106 -22.99 6.58 -14.27
N TYR A 107 -21.86 6.33 -14.93
CA TYR A 107 -21.84 5.97 -16.35
C TYR A 107 -22.65 4.70 -16.64
N PHE A 108 -22.49 3.66 -15.82
CA PHE A 108 -23.27 2.43 -15.96
C PHE A 108 -24.77 2.66 -15.81
N CYS A 109 -25.20 3.37 -14.77
CA CYS A 109 -26.64 3.57 -14.49
C CYS A 109 -27.33 4.47 -15.54
N PHE A 110 -26.69 5.58 -15.91
CA PHE A 110 -27.33 6.59 -16.76
C PHE A 110 -27.07 6.41 -18.25
N VAL A 111 -25.88 5.95 -18.66
CA VAL A 111 -25.50 5.87 -20.08
C VAL A 111 -25.76 4.48 -20.63
N LEU A 112 -25.38 3.41 -19.90
CA LEU A 112 -25.48 2.04 -20.43
C LEU A 112 -26.88 1.44 -20.27
N TYR A 113 -27.54 1.69 -19.14
CA TYR A 113 -28.85 1.14 -18.81
C TYR A 113 -29.99 2.16 -18.91
N ASN A 114 -29.74 3.34 -19.48
CA ASN A 114 -30.76 4.36 -19.77
C ASN A 114 -31.67 4.73 -18.56
N GLY A 115 -31.15 4.62 -17.34
CA GLY A 115 -31.90 4.88 -16.10
C GLY A 115 -32.74 3.72 -15.55
N GLU A 116 -32.71 2.53 -16.17
CA GLU A 116 -33.43 1.34 -15.68
C GLU A 116 -32.79 0.74 -14.42
N ARG A 117 -31.49 1.01 -14.18
CA ARG A 117 -30.81 0.68 -12.93
C ARG A 117 -30.74 1.91 -12.03
N THR A 118 -31.25 1.75 -10.82
CA THR A 118 -31.19 2.77 -9.77
C THR A 118 -29.84 2.72 -9.05
N MET A 119 -29.37 3.89 -8.61
CA MET A 119 -28.26 3.98 -7.66
C MET A 119 -28.56 3.17 -6.39
N PRO A 120 -27.53 2.59 -5.74
CA PRO A 120 -27.71 1.90 -4.47
C PRO A 120 -28.27 2.86 -3.41
N VAL A 121 -29.34 2.44 -2.73
CA VAL A 121 -30.00 3.17 -1.65
C VAL A 121 -29.93 2.31 -0.38
N PRO A 122 -29.38 2.82 0.74
CA PRO A 122 -28.89 4.18 0.96
C PRO A 122 -27.45 4.40 0.44
N PHE A 123 -27.24 5.50 -0.30
CA PHE A 123 -25.95 5.83 -0.92
C PHE A 123 -24.82 6.05 0.09
N LEU A 124 -25.13 6.58 1.29
CA LEU A 124 -24.13 6.79 2.36
C LEU A 124 -23.58 5.47 2.90
N GLU A 125 -24.43 4.44 3.01
CA GLU A 125 -23.99 3.11 3.43
C GLU A 125 -23.11 2.48 2.36
N TYR A 126 -23.53 2.56 1.08
CA TYR A 126 -22.71 2.12 -0.04
C TYR A 126 -21.34 2.81 -0.08
N LEU A 127 -21.30 4.14 0.12
CA LEU A 127 -20.04 4.88 0.14
C LEU A 127 -19.17 4.45 1.33
N GLY A 128 -19.76 4.25 2.51
CA GLY A 128 -19.06 3.72 3.69
C GLY A 128 -18.46 2.33 3.45
N GLU A 129 -19.23 1.41 2.87
CA GLU A 129 -18.77 0.08 2.47
C GLU A 129 -17.63 0.15 1.46
N ARG A 130 -17.69 1.08 0.50
CA ARG A 130 -16.61 1.28 -0.49
C ARG A 130 -15.33 1.78 0.16
N TYR A 131 -15.42 2.75 1.06
CA TYR A 131 -14.26 3.18 1.85
C TYR A 131 -13.71 2.03 2.69
N TYR A 132 -14.56 1.22 3.33
CA TYR A 132 -14.12 0.06 4.09
C TYR A 132 -13.38 -0.95 3.20
N HIS A 133 -13.97 -1.32 2.07
CA HIS A 133 -13.38 -2.25 1.12
C HIS A 133 -12.02 -1.73 0.60
N VAL A 134 -11.96 -0.46 0.16
CA VAL A 134 -10.70 0.14 -0.31
C VAL A 134 -9.66 0.19 0.81
N LEU A 135 -10.05 0.58 2.03
CA LEU A 135 -9.09 0.73 3.12
C LEU A 135 -8.57 -0.61 3.64
N PHE A 136 -9.40 -1.65 3.74
CA PHE A 136 -9.05 -2.90 4.45
C PHE A 136 -8.85 -4.11 3.54
N GLU A 137 -9.50 -4.15 2.38
CA GLU A 137 -9.53 -5.34 1.52
C GLU A 137 -8.69 -5.18 0.25
N THR A 138 -8.16 -3.98 -0.01
CA THR A 138 -7.29 -3.72 -1.17
C THR A 138 -5.85 -3.42 -0.76
N SER A 139 -4.97 -3.28 -1.76
CA SER A 139 -3.56 -2.91 -1.58
C SER A 139 -3.36 -1.57 -0.86
N PHE A 140 -4.36 -0.69 -0.80
CA PHE A 140 -4.27 0.59 -0.07
C PHE A 140 -4.12 0.40 1.44
N TRP A 141 -4.49 -0.76 1.99
CA TRP A 141 -4.29 -1.16 3.40
C TRP A 141 -2.81 -1.22 3.81
N PHE A 142 -1.90 -1.37 2.85
CA PHE A 142 -0.47 -1.44 3.11
C PHE A 142 0.07 -0.19 3.83
N ILE A 143 -0.40 1.00 3.47
CA ILE A 143 0.13 2.26 4.02
C ILE A 143 -0.25 2.46 5.50
N PRO A 144 -1.52 2.28 5.92
CA PRO A 144 -1.89 2.22 7.34
C PRO A 144 -1.07 1.19 8.13
N ASN A 145 -0.95 -0.04 7.64
CA ASN A 145 -0.13 -1.08 8.30
C ASN A 145 1.32 -0.65 8.46
N PHE A 146 1.93 -0.10 7.41
CA PHE A 146 3.31 0.39 7.44
C PHE A 146 3.52 1.45 8.53
N LEU A 147 2.58 2.39 8.69
CA LEU A 147 2.67 3.42 9.72
C LEU A 147 2.49 2.85 11.13
N ILE A 148 1.58 1.89 11.32
CA ILE A 148 1.40 1.18 12.59
C ILE A 148 2.67 0.42 12.96
N CYS A 149 3.26 -0.33 12.02
CA CYS A 149 4.51 -1.06 12.23
C CYS A 149 5.64 -0.13 12.66
N ILE A 150 5.81 1.02 11.99
CA ILE A 150 6.79 2.02 12.40
C ILE A 150 6.48 2.57 13.79
N ALA A 151 5.23 2.92 14.08
CA ALA A 151 4.85 3.44 15.39
C ALA A 151 5.19 2.43 16.51
N ILE A 152 4.90 1.14 16.30
CA ILE A 152 5.25 0.07 17.23
C ILE A 152 6.77 -0.04 17.40
N LEU A 153 7.54 -0.06 16.31
CA LEU A 153 9.01 -0.10 16.38
C LEU A 153 9.60 1.08 17.15
N LEU A 154 8.99 2.27 17.03
CA LEU A 154 9.40 3.46 17.77
C LEU A 154 9.08 3.37 19.27
N LEU A 155 8.00 2.69 19.67
CA LEU A 155 7.67 2.49 21.08
C LEU A 155 8.68 1.59 21.80
N PHE A 156 9.21 0.58 21.10
CA PHE A 156 10.23 -0.32 21.64
C PHE A 156 11.65 0.24 21.58
N LYS A 157 11.83 1.44 21.02
CA LYS A 157 13.11 2.13 21.03
C LYS A 157 13.37 2.73 22.42
N ARG A 158 14.26 2.08 23.18
CA ARG A 158 14.99 2.68 24.31
C ARG A 158 16.23 3.40 23.81
#